data_AF-A0A2N6SEQ1-F1
#
_entry.id   AF-A0A2N6SEQ1-F1
#
_cell.length_a   1.000
_cell.length_b   1.000
_cell.length_c   1.000
_cell.angle_alpha   90.00
_cell.angle_beta   90.00
_cell.angle_gamma   90.00
#
_symmetry.space_group_name_H-M   'P 1'
#
loop_
_entity.id
_entity.type
_entity.pdbx_description
1 polymer ?
#
loop_
_entity_poly.entity_id
_entity_poly.type
_entity_poly.pdbx_seq_one_letter_code
_entity_poly.pdbx_strand_id
1 'polypeptide(L)'
;MKKLKQFAPFNADLFFSKIELQFTKVEPIKVDGATVGFKYNLLICDDQHNYGEESSLNMGEVIKVKIEDVNSNINFTFGQKVKLINPTASIYGDFSNQLSVKADKIIVVKSDK
;
A
#
# COMPACT_ATOMS: atom_id res chain seq x y z
N MET A 1 2.79 -2.68 -10.96
CA MET A 1 4.01 -3.14 -10.28
C MET A 1 4.75 -4.16 -11.12
N LYS A 2 6.06 -4.02 -11.19
CA LYS A 2 6.98 -4.88 -11.94
C LYS A 2 7.56 -5.97 -11.02
N LYS A 3 7.85 -7.13 -11.62
CA LYS A 3 8.48 -8.30 -10.96
C LYS A 3 7.77 -8.84 -9.71
N LEU A 4 6.47 -8.55 -9.53
CA LEU A 4 5.71 -9.02 -8.35
C LEU A 4 5.76 -10.55 -8.15
N LYS A 5 5.74 -11.32 -9.23
CA LYS A 5 5.76 -12.79 -9.19
C LYS A 5 6.92 -13.37 -8.37
N GLN A 6 8.06 -12.68 -8.27
CA GLN A 6 9.21 -13.14 -7.48
C GLN A 6 8.93 -13.17 -5.97
N PHE A 7 7.92 -12.43 -5.51
CA PHE A 7 7.53 -12.39 -4.11
C PHE A 7 6.47 -13.43 -3.77
N ALA A 8 6.15 -14.37 -4.65
CA ALA A 8 5.22 -15.47 -4.33
C ALA A 8 5.94 -16.58 -3.52
N PRO A 9 5.35 -17.10 -2.42
CA PRO A 9 4.12 -16.65 -1.78
C PRO A 9 4.29 -15.28 -1.10
N PHE A 10 3.28 -14.41 -1.24
CA PHE A 10 3.40 -13.00 -0.86
C PHE A 10 3.40 -12.80 0.65
N ASN A 11 4.54 -12.38 1.20
CA ASN A 11 4.66 -11.92 2.58
C ASN A 11 4.56 -10.38 2.61
N ALA A 12 3.39 -9.88 3.00
CA ALA A 12 3.10 -8.45 2.95
C ALA A 12 3.91 -7.64 3.98
N ASP A 13 4.11 -8.15 5.20
CA ASP A 13 4.91 -7.46 6.21
C ASP A 13 6.36 -7.25 5.73
N LEU A 14 6.98 -8.31 5.21
CA LEU A 14 8.35 -8.25 4.69
C LEU A 14 8.46 -7.38 3.44
N PHE A 15 7.43 -7.41 2.57
CA PHE A 15 7.41 -6.58 1.38
C PHE A 15 7.34 -5.10 1.76
N PHE A 16 6.35 -4.72 2.59
CA PHE A 16 6.15 -3.32 2.96
C PHE A 16 7.20 -2.79 3.95
N SER A 17 7.99 -3.64 4.61
CA SER A 17 9.13 -3.18 5.41
C SER A 17 10.27 -2.60 4.57
N LYS A 18 10.27 -2.82 3.25
CA LYS A 18 11.26 -2.31 2.28
C LYS A 18 10.70 -1.22 1.36
N ILE A 19 9.49 -0.74 1.64
CA ILE A 19 8.81 0.29 0.85
C ILE A 19 8.55 1.50 1.73
N GLU A 20 8.96 2.68 1.29
CA GLU A 20 8.47 3.93 1.88
C GLU A 20 7.19 4.39 1.19
N LEU A 21 6.13 4.62 1.96
CA LEU A 21 4.83 5.04 1.45
C LEU A 21 4.51 6.49 1.85
N GLN A 22 3.96 7.26 0.93
CA GLN A 22 3.34 8.56 1.21
C GLN A 22 1.87 8.58 0.87
N PHE A 23 1.07 9.22 1.72
CA PHE A 23 -0.34 9.42 1.47
C PHE A 23 -0.56 10.39 0.29
N THR A 24 -1.48 10.04 -0.60
CA THR A 24 -1.90 10.94 -1.70
C THR A 24 -3.39 11.28 -1.64
N LYS A 25 -4.27 10.27 -1.53
CA LYS A 25 -5.72 10.47 -1.53
C LYS A 25 -6.43 9.35 -0.78
N VAL A 26 -7.55 9.66 -0.13
CA VAL A 26 -8.49 8.68 0.43
C VAL A 26 -9.85 8.78 -0.26
N GLU A 27 -10.49 7.64 -0.50
CA GLU A 27 -11.82 7.53 -1.11
C GLU A 27 -12.68 6.55 -0.30
N PRO A 28 -13.97 6.84 -0.05
CA PRO A 28 -14.85 5.90 0.63
C PRO A 28 -15.16 4.69 -0.26
N ILE A 29 -15.25 3.51 0.34
CA ILE A 29 -15.77 2.30 -0.28
C ILE A 29 -17.26 2.25 0.06
N LYS A 30 -18.12 2.23 -0.96
CA LYS A 30 -19.58 2.17 -0.79
C LYS A 30 -20.14 0.82 -1.25
N VAL A 31 -21.03 0.25 -0.44
CA VAL A 31 -21.85 -0.93 -0.77
C VAL A 31 -23.29 -0.56 -0.44
N ASP A 32 -24.19 -0.71 -1.41
CA ASP A 32 -25.61 -0.37 -1.28
C ASP A 32 -25.87 1.05 -0.73
N GLY A 33 -25.01 2.00 -1.12
CA GLY A 33 -25.08 3.41 -0.68
C GLY A 33 -24.43 3.70 0.67
N ALA A 34 -24.16 2.69 1.49
CA ALA A 34 -23.48 2.83 2.78
C ALA A 34 -21.95 2.77 2.62
N THR A 35 -21.23 3.60 3.37
CA THR A 35 -19.76 3.49 3.47
C THR A 35 -19.42 2.28 4.33
N VAL A 36 -18.57 1.39 3.83
CA VAL A 36 -18.10 0.17 4.53
C VAL A 36 -16.60 0.22 4.85
N GLY A 37 -15.92 1.29 4.47
CA GLY A 37 -14.49 1.47 4.68
C GLY A 37 -13.89 2.49 3.71
N PHE A 38 -12.57 2.46 3.57
CA PHE A 38 -11.82 3.45 2.80
C PHE A 38 -10.73 2.81 1.96
N LYS A 39 -10.45 3.44 0.83
CA LYS A 39 -9.35 3.10 -0.08
C LYS A 39 -8.34 4.24 -0.06
N TYR A 40 -7.14 3.92 0.38
CA TYR A 40 -6.03 4.85 0.47
C TYR A 40 -5.11 4.65 -0.72
N ASN A 41 -4.86 5.73 -1.45
CA ASN A 41 -3.88 5.78 -2.53
C ASN A 41 -2.56 6.21 -1.91
N LEU A 42 -1.56 5.34 -1.97
CA LEU A 42 -0.25 5.55 -1.37
C LEU A 42 0.82 5.50 -2.47
N LEU A 43 1.65 6.54 -2.54
CA LEU A 43 2.79 6.60 -3.44
C LEU A 43 3.96 5.81 -2.86
N ILE A 44 4.58 4.96 -3.67
CA ILE A 44 5.87 4.34 -3.37
C ILE A 44 6.96 5.38 -3.61
N CYS A 45 7.55 5.88 -2.53
CA CYS A 45 8.61 6.89 -2.55
C CYS A 45 10.00 6.29 -2.54
N ASP A 46 10.13 5.10 -1.98
CA ASP A 46 11.36 4.31 -2.01
C ASP A 46 10.98 2.83 -2.09
N ASP A 47 11.78 2.06 -2.84
CA ASP A 47 11.64 0.62 -3.01
C ASP A 47 13.01 -0.02 -2.90
N GLN A 48 13.28 -0.60 -1.73
CA GLN A 48 14.57 -1.17 -1.33
C GLN A 48 14.67 -2.67 -1.61
N HIS A 49 13.75 -3.22 -2.40
CA HIS A 49 13.86 -4.60 -2.82
C HIS A 49 14.99 -4.76 -3.85
N ASN A 50 15.65 -5.92 -3.77
CA ASN A 50 16.61 -6.34 -4.77
C ASN A 50 15.87 -7.07 -5.90
N TYR A 51 15.88 -6.51 -7.10
CA TYR A 51 15.30 -7.11 -8.31
C TYR A 51 16.37 -7.66 -9.27
N GLY A 52 17.59 -7.91 -8.78
CA GLY A 52 18.77 -8.21 -9.58
C GLY A 52 19.51 -6.93 -9.97
N GLU A 53 19.70 -6.73 -11.28
CA GLU A 53 20.40 -5.55 -11.81
C GLU A 53 19.58 -4.25 -11.77
N GLU A 54 18.29 -4.35 -11.45
CA GLU A 54 17.38 -3.21 -11.35
C GLU A 54 17.10 -2.85 -9.88
N SER A 55 17.15 -1.56 -9.55
CA SER A 55 16.81 -1.02 -8.23
C SER A 55 15.61 -0.07 -8.31
N SER A 56 14.87 0.08 -7.21
CA SER A 56 13.77 1.04 -7.06
C SER A 56 12.69 0.92 -8.16
N LEU A 57 12.44 -0.30 -8.62
CA LEU A 57 11.71 -0.60 -9.85
C LEU A 57 10.25 -0.13 -9.81
N ASN A 58 9.64 -0.12 -8.62
CA ASN A 58 8.25 0.31 -8.40
C ASN A 58 8.14 1.72 -7.80
N MET A 59 9.24 2.46 -7.67
CA MET A 59 9.21 3.84 -7.21
C MET A 59 8.38 4.71 -8.17
N GLY A 60 7.53 5.57 -7.62
CA GLY A 60 6.58 6.37 -8.39
C GLY A 60 5.24 5.69 -8.66
N GLU A 61 5.11 4.38 -8.41
CA GLU A 61 3.81 3.72 -8.50
C GLU A 61 2.90 4.08 -7.31
N VAL A 62 1.59 4.16 -7.57
CA VAL A 62 0.57 4.37 -6.55
C VAL A 62 -0.16 3.06 -6.28
N ILE A 63 -0.08 2.57 -5.05
CA ILE A 63 -0.82 1.40 -4.59
C ILE A 63 -2.13 1.80 -3.92
N LYS A 64 -3.12 0.92 -4.01
CA LYS A 64 -4.45 1.10 -3.38
C LYS A 64 -4.57 0.13 -2.21
N VAL A 65 -4.63 0.67 -1.00
CA VAL A 65 -4.81 -0.10 0.23
C VAL A 65 -6.24 0.05 0.71
N LYS A 66 -6.95 -1.07 0.86
CA LYS A 66 -8.31 -1.09 1.42
C LYS A 66 -8.25 -1.29 2.94
N ILE A 67 -8.99 -0.47 3.66
CA ILE A 67 -9.30 -0.69 5.08
C ILE A 67 -10.83 -0.78 5.17
N GLU A 68 -11.34 -1.95 5.54
CA GLU A 68 -12.78 -2.24 5.65
C GLU A 68 -13.29 -1.88 7.07
N ASP A 69 -12.97 -0.65 7.51
CA ASP A 69 -13.41 -0.06 8.77
C ASP A 69 -13.94 1.36 8.53
N VAL A 70 -15.22 1.59 8.87
CA VAL A 70 -15.91 2.87 8.72
C VAL A 70 -15.36 3.96 9.65
N ASN A 71 -14.64 3.58 10.71
CA ASN A 71 -14.01 4.48 11.66
C ASN A 71 -12.52 4.74 11.36
N SER A 72 -12.01 4.25 10.23
CA SER A 72 -10.61 4.46 9.86
C SER A 72 -10.28 5.95 9.79
N ASN A 73 -9.11 6.34 10.28
CA ASN A 73 -8.66 7.72 10.21
C ASN A 73 -8.54 8.16 8.74
N ILE A 74 -9.15 9.28 8.37
CA ILE A 74 -9.05 9.86 7.01
C ILE A 74 -8.30 11.19 6.97
N ASN A 75 -7.91 11.71 8.14
CA ASN A 75 -7.25 13.00 8.29
C ASN A 75 -5.73 12.83 8.07
N PHE A 76 -5.35 12.74 6.80
CA PHE A 76 -3.96 12.70 6.35
C PHE A 76 -3.66 13.90 5.44
N THR A 77 -2.43 14.38 5.49
CA THR A 77 -1.94 15.42 4.58
C THR A 77 -1.25 14.78 3.38
N PHE A 78 -1.46 15.33 2.18
CA PHE A 78 -0.75 14.89 0.98
C PHE A 78 0.78 14.90 1.21
N GLY A 79 1.46 13.83 0.80
CA GLY A 79 2.90 13.65 0.97
C GLY A 79 3.32 13.17 2.37
N GLN A 80 2.39 12.99 3.31
CA GLN A 80 2.72 12.50 4.65
C GLN A 80 3.20 11.04 4.58
N LYS A 81 4.37 10.75 5.17
CA LYS A 81 4.89 9.38 5.27
C LYS A 81 4.00 8.54 6.18
N VAL A 82 3.67 7.34 5.72
CA VAL A 82 2.77 6.42 6.42
C VAL A 82 3.28 4.98 6.36
N LYS A 83 2.78 4.14 7.26
CA LYS A 83 2.97 2.68 7.24
C LYS A 83 1.66 1.95 7.45
N LEU A 84 1.62 0.71 6.96
CA LEU A 84 0.48 -0.20 7.10
C LEU A 84 0.60 -0.99 8.40
N ILE A 85 -0.55 -1.26 9.04
CA ILE A 85 -0.65 -2.16 10.20
C ILE A 85 -1.32 -3.46 9.74
N ASN A 86 -0.67 -4.60 9.99
CA ASN A 86 -1.10 -5.94 9.59
C ASN A 86 -1.52 -6.02 8.10
N PRO A 87 -0.67 -5.59 7.16
CA PRO A 87 -1.00 -5.66 5.75
C PRO A 87 -1.20 -7.11 5.32
N THR A 88 -2.18 -7.33 4.44
CA THR A 88 -2.32 -8.57 3.66
C THR A 88 -2.38 -8.20 2.20
N ALA A 89 -1.80 -9.04 1.34
CA ALA A 89 -1.85 -8.79 -0.08
C ALA A 89 -1.82 -10.06 -0.91
N SER A 90 -2.42 -9.98 -2.09
CA SER A 90 -2.44 -11.05 -3.08
C SER A 90 -2.06 -10.52 -4.45
N ILE A 91 -1.19 -11.27 -5.13
CA ILE A 91 -0.83 -11.01 -6.52
C ILE A 91 -1.93 -11.60 -7.41
N TYR A 92 -2.37 -10.85 -8.41
CA TYR A 92 -3.39 -11.28 -9.37
C TYR A 92 -3.13 -10.72 -10.77
N GLY A 93 -4.03 -11.08 -11.70
CA GLY A 93 -3.97 -10.71 -13.11
C GLY A 93 -3.15 -11.72 -13.93
N ASP A 94 -3.42 -11.79 -15.22
CA ASP A 94 -2.83 -12.80 -16.13
C ASP A 94 -1.29 -12.72 -16.16
N PHE A 95 -0.75 -11.52 -15.98
CA PHE A 95 0.70 -11.26 -15.94
C PHE A 95 1.27 -11.22 -14.52
N SER A 96 0.46 -11.50 -13.48
CA SER A 96 0.87 -11.42 -12.07
C SER A 96 1.54 -10.09 -11.70
N ASN A 97 1.03 -8.99 -12.25
CA ASN A 97 1.57 -7.64 -12.13
C ASN A 97 0.68 -6.69 -11.32
N GLN A 98 -0.45 -7.21 -10.83
CA GLN A 98 -1.38 -6.47 -9.97
C GLN A 98 -1.28 -6.96 -8.53
N LEU A 99 -1.40 -6.03 -7.58
CA LEU A 99 -1.38 -6.31 -6.15
C LEU A 99 -2.67 -5.80 -5.52
N SER A 100 -3.41 -6.70 -4.87
CA SER A 100 -4.56 -6.33 -4.04
C SER A 100 -4.07 -6.21 -2.61
N VAL A 101 -4.22 -5.04 -1.99
CA VAL A 101 -3.71 -4.80 -0.63
C VAL A 101 -4.85 -4.46 0.31
N LYS A 102 -4.86 -5.11 1.48
CA LYS A 102 -5.68 -4.76 2.63
C LYS A 102 -4.77 -4.49 3.84
N ALA A 103 -5.26 -3.72 4.81
CA ALA A 103 -4.59 -3.51 6.08
C ALA A 103 -5.64 -3.23 7.16
N ASP A 104 -5.25 -3.35 8.43
CA ASP A 104 -6.11 -2.97 9.55
C ASP A 104 -6.13 -1.45 9.72
N LYS A 105 -4.96 -0.80 9.60
CA LYS A 105 -4.80 0.66 9.80
C LYS A 105 -3.68 1.22 8.94
N ILE A 106 -3.73 2.53 8.72
CA ILE A 106 -2.61 3.33 8.24
C ILE A 106 -2.21 4.29 9.36
N ILE A 107 -0.92 4.36 9.68
CA ILE A 107 -0.41 5.30 10.68
C ILE A 107 0.71 6.15 10.12
N VAL A 108 0.82 7.37 10.63
CA VAL A 108 1.87 8.32 10.26
C VAL A 108 3.20 7.83 10.80
N VAL A 109 4.23 7.84 9.96
CA VAL A 109 5.61 7.66 10.42
C VAL A 109 6.06 9.00 11.00
N LYS A 110 6.29 9.04 12.32
CA LYS A 110 6.91 10.20 12.95
C LYS A 110 8.38 10.19 12.55
N SER A 111 8.87 11.27 11.96
CA SER A 111 10.31 11.48 11.85
C SER A 111 10.84 11.69 13.27
N ASP A 112 11.79 10.85 13.69
CA ASP A 112 12.62 11.17 14.84
C ASP A 112 13.41 12.43 14.44
N LYS A 113 13.10 13.54 15.11
CA LYS A 113 13.87 14.78 15.03
C LYS A 113 15.08 14.68 15.94
#